data_AF-A0A151SER4-F1
#
_entry.id   AF-A0A151SER4-F1
#
_cell.length_a   1.000
_cell.length_b   1.000
_cell.length_c   1.000
_cell.angle_alpha   90.00
_cell.angle_beta   90.00
_cell.angle_gamma   90.00
#
_symmetry.space_group_name_H-M   'P 1'
#
loop_
_entity.id
_entity.type
_entity.pdbx_description
1 polymer ?
#
loop_
_entity_poly.entity_id
_entity_poly.type
_entity_poly.pdbx_seq_one_letter_code
_entity_poly.pdbx_strand_id
1 'polypeptide(L)'
;MAEKEGGIVKKGHEEGLKLAVSLLQEFELPAGLLPLADVIEVGHVKGTGYMWIVQKKKVEHEFKRINKLVSYDTDITGYISKKKIKKLKGVKAKELMLWPPVSEITVDDSPTGKIHFKSLAGITKTFPVEAFAAGQ
;
A
#
# COMPACT_ATOMS: atom_id res chain seq x y z
N MET A 1 2.25 -19.66 4.65
CA MET A 1 3.64 -20.04 4.29
C MET A 1 3.78 -20.29 2.79
N ALA A 2 2.86 -21.01 2.13
CA ALA A 2 2.90 -21.25 0.68
C ALA A 2 2.92 -19.96 -0.18
N GLU A 3 2.16 -18.91 0.18
CA GLU A 3 2.12 -17.65 -0.61
C GLU A 3 3.46 -16.91 -0.69
N LYS A 4 4.41 -17.16 0.24
CA LYS A 4 5.73 -16.51 0.28
C LYS A 4 6.81 -17.30 -0.49
N GLU A 5 6.50 -18.50 -0.96
CA GLU A 5 7.47 -19.39 -1.60
C GLU A 5 8.08 -18.76 -2.86
N GLY A 6 9.40 -18.84 -2.99
CA GLY A 6 10.15 -18.20 -4.09
C GLY A 6 10.20 -16.67 -4.04
N GLY A 7 9.77 -16.05 -2.93
CA GLY A 7 9.77 -14.60 -2.78
C GLY A 7 11.15 -14.01 -2.53
N ILE A 8 11.42 -12.86 -3.15
CA ILE A 8 12.54 -12.00 -2.73
C ILE A 8 12.16 -11.35 -1.40
N VAL A 9 13.08 -11.35 -0.44
CA VAL A 9 12.85 -10.79 0.90
C VAL A 9 13.99 -9.87 1.28
N LYS A 10 13.65 -8.66 1.71
CA LYS A 10 14.58 -7.68 2.27
C LYS A 10 14.23 -7.42 3.72
N LYS A 11 15.22 -7.58 4.60
CA LYS A 11 15.08 -7.41 6.05
C LYS A 11 15.70 -6.08 6.49
N GLY A 12 15.17 -5.54 7.58
CA GLY A 12 15.59 -4.25 8.13
C GLY A 12 14.94 -3.07 7.43
N HIS A 13 14.99 -1.92 8.12
CA HIS A 13 14.19 -0.76 7.73
C HIS A 13 14.59 -0.20 6.36
N GLU A 14 15.89 0.02 6.16
CA GLU A 14 16.42 0.65 4.94
C GLU A 14 16.20 -0.20 3.69
N GLU A 15 16.64 -1.46 3.72
CA GLU A 15 16.50 -2.38 2.58
C GLU A 15 15.03 -2.75 2.32
N GLY A 16 14.22 -2.87 3.37
CA GLY A 16 12.78 -3.10 3.25
C GLY A 16 12.06 -1.92 2.59
N LEU A 17 12.33 -0.69 3.04
CA LEU A 17 11.79 0.52 2.42
C LEU A 17 12.20 0.63 0.95
N LYS A 18 13.47 0.39 0.66
CA LYS A 18 14.00 0.42 -0.72
C LYS A 18 13.25 -0.57 -1.61
N LEU A 19 13.01 -1.80 -1.14
CA LEU A 19 12.21 -2.77 -1.89
C LEU A 19 10.76 -2.32 -2.05
N ALA A 20 10.10 -1.85 -0.99
CA ALA A 20 8.71 -1.40 -1.06
C ALA A 20 8.52 -0.26 -2.08
N VAL A 21 9.38 0.76 -2.05
CA VAL A 21 9.36 1.87 -3.01
C VAL A 21 9.64 1.38 -4.43
N SER A 22 10.62 0.48 -4.61
CA SER A 22 10.93 -0.09 -5.92
C SER A 22 9.73 -0.84 -6.51
N LEU A 23 9.00 -1.61 -5.70
CA LEU A 23 7.79 -2.30 -6.14
C LEU A 23 6.69 -1.32 -6.55
N LEU A 24 6.43 -0.28 -5.74
CA LEU A 24 5.44 0.73 -6.11
C LEU A 24 5.79 1.38 -7.46
N GLN A 25 7.06 1.74 -7.67
CA GLN A 25 7.51 2.33 -8.93
C GLN A 25 7.45 1.36 -10.11
N GLU A 26 7.92 0.11 -9.95
CA GLU A 26 7.89 -0.94 -10.97
C GLU A 26 6.46 -1.19 -11.45
N PHE A 27 5.49 -1.15 -10.54
CA PHE A 27 4.08 -1.36 -10.84
C PHE A 27 3.31 -0.06 -11.06
N GLU A 28 3.97 1.07 -11.31
CA GLU A 28 3.33 2.36 -11.66
C GLU A 28 2.32 2.87 -10.61
N LEU A 29 2.63 2.65 -9.34
CA LEU A 29 1.89 3.13 -8.18
C LEU A 29 2.65 4.30 -7.51
N PRO A 30 1.94 5.30 -6.94
CA PRO A 30 2.59 6.41 -6.25
C PRO A 30 3.52 5.95 -5.11
N ALA A 31 4.76 6.43 -5.12
CA ALA A 31 5.81 6.01 -4.18
C ALA A 31 5.53 6.35 -2.70
N GLY A 32 4.61 7.27 -2.42
CA GLY A 32 4.19 7.64 -1.06
C GLY A 32 2.99 6.84 -0.52
N LEU A 33 2.48 5.84 -1.24
CA LEU A 33 1.29 5.07 -0.82
C LEU A 33 1.47 4.31 0.50
N LEU A 34 2.71 3.96 0.84
CA LEU A 34 3.05 3.13 1.98
C LEU A 34 4.05 3.89 2.87
N PRO A 35 3.57 4.78 3.77
CA PRO A 35 4.38 5.49 4.75
C PRO A 35 4.78 4.53 5.89
N LEU A 36 5.66 3.58 5.57
CA LEU A 36 6.11 2.54 6.49
C LEU A 36 7.10 3.11 7.52
N ALA A 37 7.04 2.61 8.77
CA ALA A 37 8.01 2.93 9.82
C ALA A 37 8.45 1.67 10.54
N ASP A 38 9.69 1.65 11.07
CA ASP A 38 10.23 0.53 11.84
C ASP A 38 10.05 -0.83 11.14
N VAL A 39 10.32 -0.87 9.83
CA VAL A 39 10.15 -2.05 8.97
C VAL A 39 11.09 -3.18 9.39
N ILE A 40 10.53 -4.37 9.57
CA ILE A 40 11.23 -5.62 9.90
C ILE A 40 11.59 -6.36 8.62
N GLU A 41 10.62 -6.56 7.72
CA GLU A 41 10.85 -7.15 6.41
C GLU A 41 9.82 -6.71 5.38
N VAL A 42 10.23 -6.73 4.11
CA VAL A 42 9.36 -6.61 2.95
C VAL A 42 9.69 -7.76 2.01
N GLY A 43 8.68 -8.37 1.42
CA GLY A 43 8.89 -9.39 0.41
C GLY A 43 7.88 -9.37 -0.71
N HIS A 44 8.27 -10.00 -1.83
CA HIS A 44 7.48 -10.06 -3.04
C HIS A 44 7.76 -11.35 -3.81
N VAL A 45 6.72 -12.07 -4.22
CA VAL A 45 6.80 -13.22 -5.12
C VAL A 45 6.48 -12.78 -6.54
N LYS A 46 7.51 -12.64 -7.37
CA LYS A 46 7.38 -12.11 -8.74
C LYS A 46 6.37 -12.89 -9.60
N GLY A 47 6.30 -14.21 -9.45
CA GLY A 47 5.41 -15.06 -10.25
C GLY A 47 3.93 -14.87 -9.95
N THR A 48 3.56 -14.52 -8.71
CA THR A 48 2.16 -14.40 -8.27
C THR A 48 1.74 -12.95 -8.01
N GLY A 49 2.70 -12.04 -7.86
CA GLY A 49 2.48 -10.67 -7.40
C GLY A 49 2.21 -10.58 -5.89
N TYR A 50 2.33 -11.67 -5.12
CA TYR A 50 2.09 -11.61 -3.67
C TYR A 50 3.16 -10.76 -3.00
N MET A 51 2.75 -9.76 -2.21
CA MET A 51 3.63 -8.90 -1.42
C MET A 51 3.23 -8.91 0.05
N TRP A 52 4.22 -8.73 0.92
CA TRP A 52 4.00 -8.54 2.35
C TRP A 52 5.00 -7.55 2.94
N ILE A 53 4.56 -6.89 4.00
CA ILE A 53 5.36 -5.96 4.79
C ILE A 53 5.10 -6.29 6.26
N VAL A 54 6.18 -6.37 7.04
CA VAL A 54 6.13 -6.53 8.49
C VAL A 54 6.81 -5.32 9.11
N GLN A 55 6.15 -4.65 10.05
CA GLN A 55 6.65 -3.50 10.81
C GLN A 55 6.49 -3.73 12.32
N LYS A 56 7.34 -3.12 13.14
CA LYS A 56 7.35 -3.34 14.60
C LYS A 56 6.06 -2.88 15.30
N LYS A 57 5.38 -1.88 14.75
CA LYS A 57 4.19 -1.27 15.35
C LYS A 57 3.26 -0.71 14.29
N LYS A 58 1.98 -0.61 14.60
CA LYS A 58 1.00 0.11 13.78
C LYS A 58 1.43 1.58 13.60
N VAL A 59 1.22 2.12 12.40
CA VAL A 59 1.45 3.54 12.08
C VAL A 59 0.14 4.15 11.59
N GLU A 60 -0.12 5.39 11.99
CA GLU A 60 -1.15 6.22 11.37
C GLU A 60 -0.46 7.35 10.61
N HIS A 61 -0.95 7.61 9.40
CA HIS A 61 -0.43 8.65 8.53
C HIS A 61 -1.57 9.47 7.96
N GLU A 62 -1.40 10.78 7.94
CA GLU A 62 -2.37 11.71 7.37
C GLU A 62 -1.88 12.18 5.99
N PHE A 63 -2.61 11.79 4.95
CA PHE A 63 -2.42 12.33 3.60
C PHE A 63 -3.04 13.73 3.54
N LYS A 64 -2.25 14.74 3.93
CA LYS A 64 -2.71 16.13 4.15
C LYS A 64 -3.46 16.74 2.97
N ARG A 65 -3.05 16.43 1.74
CA ARG A 65 -3.66 16.98 0.52
C ARG A 65 -5.12 16.57 0.32
N ILE A 66 -5.53 15.46 0.94
CA ILE A 66 -6.90 14.94 0.86
C ILE A 66 -7.57 14.83 2.23
N ASN A 67 -6.89 15.29 3.29
CA ASN A 67 -7.36 15.21 4.68
C ASN A 67 -7.87 13.80 5.04
N LYS A 68 -7.04 12.79 4.77
CA LYS A 68 -7.35 11.38 5.07
C LYS A 68 -6.33 10.79 6.02
N LEU A 69 -6.82 10.36 7.18
CA LEU A 69 -6.06 9.58 8.14
C LEU A 69 -6.17 8.10 7.79
N VAL A 70 -5.03 7.45 7.61
CA VAL A 70 -4.92 6.04 7.21
C VAL A 70 -4.07 5.32 8.24
N SER A 71 -4.51 4.14 8.65
CA SER A 71 -3.76 3.27 9.54
C SER A 71 -3.18 2.07 8.79
N TYR A 72 -1.93 1.78 9.11
CA TYR A 72 -1.14 0.68 8.60
C TYR A 72 -0.77 -0.25 9.78
N ASP A 73 -1.29 -1.48 9.76
CA ASP A 73 -1.07 -2.49 10.80
C ASP A 73 0.37 -3.06 10.74
N THR A 74 0.73 -3.92 11.71
CA THR A 74 2.05 -4.56 11.77
C THR A 74 2.32 -5.50 10.60
N ASP A 75 1.26 -6.09 10.05
CA ASP A 75 1.31 -7.05 8.96
C ASP A 75 0.40 -6.57 7.82
N ILE A 76 1.02 -6.17 6.72
CA ILE A 76 0.34 -5.70 5.52
C ILE A 76 0.59 -6.73 4.43
N THR A 77 -0.46 -7.18 3.76
CA THR A 77 -0.36 -8.17 2.67
C THR A 77 -1.26 -7.78 1.51
N GLY A 78 -0.90 -8.20 0.31
CA GLY A 78 -1.71 -7.96 -0.87
C GLY A 78 -1.08 -8.59 -2.11
N TYR A 79 -1.75 -8.39 -3.25
CA TYR A 79 -1.25 -8.82 -4.55
C TYR A 79 -1.06 -7.58 -5.41
N ILE A 80 0.17 -7.31 -5.79
CA ILE A 80 0.54 -6.18 -6.64
C ILE A 80 0.62 -6.61 -8.11
N SER A 81 0.16 -5.72 -8.98
CA SER A 81 0.25 -5.82 -10.43
C SER A 81 0.28 -4.40 -10.99
N LYS A 82 0.52 -4.25 -12.29
CA LYS A 82 0.58 -2.92 -12.92
C LYS A 82 -0.65 -2.07 -12.53
N LYS A 83 -0.37 -0.91 -11.93
CA LYS A 83 -1.31 0.10 -11.42
C LYS A 83 -2.30 -0.38 -10.38
N LYS A 84 -2.05 -1.52 -9.72
CA LYS A 84 -3.07 -2.14 -8.88
C LYS A 84 -2.51 -2.95 -7.71
N ILE A 85 -3.15 -2.80 -6.55
CA ILE A 85 -3.02 -3.72 -5.41
C ILE A 85 -4.39 -4.28 -5.10
N LYS A 86 -4.54 -5.61 -5.02
CA LYS A 86 -5.80 -6.29 -4.67
C LYS A 86 -5.65 -7.19 -3.45
N LYS A 87 -6.78 -7.53 -2.83
CA LYS A 87 -6.83 -8.32 -1.58
C LYS A 87 -5.92 -7.72 -0.49
N LEU A 88 -5.83 -6.39 -0.45
CA LEU A 88 -5.04 -5.66 0.53
C LEU A 88 -5.61 -5.90 1.93
N LYS A 89 -4.72 -6.21 2.87
CA LYS A 89 -5.02 -6.36 4.30
C LYS A 89 -4.03 -5.52 5.11
N GLY A 90 -4.43 -5.13 6.31
CA GLY A 90 -3.60 -4.32 7.21
C GLY A 90 -3.63 -2.81 6.93
N VAL A 91 -4.52 -2.34 6.03
CA VAL A 91 -4.70 -0.92 5.74
C VAL A 91 -6.16 -0.53 5.97
N LYS A 92 -6.40 0.54 6.72
CA LYS A 92 -7.75 1.10 6.97
C LYS A 92 -7.71 2.61 6.82
N ALA A 93 -8.77 3.19 6.26
CA ALA A 93 -8.90 4.64 6.12
C ALA A 93 -10.01 5.14 7.04
N LYS A 94 -9.75 6.21 7.81
CA LYS A 94 -10.73 6.77 8.73
C LYS A 94 -11.86 7.45 7.96
N GLU A 95 -13.10 7.08 8.30
CA GLU A 95 -14.30 7.74 7.83
C GLU A 95 -15.22 7.98 9.03
N LEU A 96 -15.39 9.25 9.40
CA LEU A 96 -16.07 9.66 10.65
C LEU A 96 -15.44 8.97 11.88
N MET A 97 -16.20 8.13 12.57
CA MET A 97 -15.76 7.35 13.74
C MET A 97 -15.31 5.93 13.38
N LEU A 98 -15.37 5.53 12.11
CA LEU A 98 -15.09 4.16 11.65
C LEU A 98 -13.74 4.06 10.93
N TRP A 99 -13.20 2.84 10.91
CA TRP A 99 -11.96 2.48 10.21
C TRP A 99 -12.20 1.35 9.22
N PRO A 100 -12.97 1.58 8.13
CA PRO A 100 -13.17 0.58 7.10
C PRO A 100 -11.83 0.13 6.47
N PRO A 101 -11.68 -1.17 6.19
CA PRO A 101 -10.49 -1.69 5.51
C PRO A 101 -10.46 -1.25 4.06
N VAL A 102 -9.25 -0.97 3.57
CA VAL A 102 -8.97 -0.80 2.14
C VAL A 102 -8.58 -2.15 1.59
N SER A 103 -9.33 -2.63 0.60
CA SER A 103 -9.18 -3.98 0.03
C SER A 103 -8.53 -3.98 -1.35
N GLU A 104 -8.60 -2.85 -2.06
CA GLU A 104 -8.05 -2.69 -3.40
C GLU A 104 -7.69 -1.23 -3.65
N ILE A 105 -6.57 -1.04 -4.35
CA ILE A 105 -6.05 0.25 -4.83
C ILE A 105 -5.85 0.12 -6.34
N THR A 106 -6.34 1.06 -7.13
CA THR A 106 -6.14 1.08 -8.59
C THR A 106 -5.82 2.50 -9.05
N VAL A 107 -4.86 2.65 -9.95
CA VAL A 107 -4.52 3.92 -10.61
C VAL A 107 -5.02 3.86 -12.05
N ASP A 108 -5.71 4.92 -12.48
CA ASP A 108 -6.20 5.03 -13.84
C ASP A 108 -5.05 5.23 -14.84
N ASP A 109 -5.33 4.95 -16.13
CA ASP A 109 -4.44 5.37 -17.19
C ASP A 109 -4.46 6.90 -17.38
N SER A 110 -3.34 7.42 -17.89
CA SER A 110 -3.23 8.81 -18.34
C SER A 110 -4.34 9.10 -19.35
N PRO A 111 -4.97 10.29 -19.34
CA PRO A 111 -4.56 11.52 -18.66
C PRO A 111 -5.29 11.81 -17.34
N THR A 112 -6.05 10.86 -16.80
CA THR A 112 -6.99 11.15 -15.69
C THR A 112 -6.32 11.60 -14.39
N GLY A 113 -5.11 11.10 -14.10
CA GLY A 113 -4.37 11.40 -12.87
C GLY A 113 -5.07 10.93 -11.59
N LYS A 114 -5.90 9.88 -11.66
CA LYS A 114 -6.74 9.43 -10.54
C LYS A 114 -6.28 8.11 -9.95
N ILE A 115 -6.51 7.99 -8.64
CA ILE A 115 -6.31 6.77 -7.86
C ILE A 115 -7.58 6.46 -7.07
N HIS A 116 -7.90 5.17 -7.00
CA HIS A 116 -9.13 4.62 -6.44
C HIS A 116 -8.82 3.68 -5.28
N PHE A 117 -9.54 3.84 -4.18
CA PHE A 117 -9.46 3.00 -2.99
C PHE A 117 -10.81 2.37 -2.74
N LYS A 118 -10.88 1.04 -2.83
CA LYS A 118 -12.11 0.27 -2.64
C LYS A 118 -12.11 -0.43 -1.29
N SER A 119 -13.17 -0.21 -0.52
CA SER A 119 -13.43 -0.92 0.74
C SER A 119 -14.15 -2.25 0.51
N LEU A 120 -14.14 -3.14 1.51
CA LEU A 120 -14.88 -4.41 1.47
C LEU A 120 -16.40 -4.22 1.33
N ALA A 121 -16.93 -3.05 1.69
CA ALA A 121 -18.34 -2.70 1.55
C ALA A 121 -18.72 -2.20 0.13
N GLY A 122 -17.81 -2.31 -0.85
CA GLY A 122 -18.04 -1.87 -2.23
C GLY A 122 -17.94 -0.35 -2.44
N ILE A 123 -17.70 0.42 -1.39
CA ILE A 123 -17.50 1.88 -1.48
C ILE A 123 -16.13 2.14 -2.07
N THR A 124 -16.08 2.95 -3.13
CA THR A 124 -14.85 3.45 -3.76
C THR A 124 -14.67 4.94 -3.46
N LYS A 125 -13.48 5.32 -3.04
CA LYS A 125 -13.03 6.71 -2.93
C LYS A 125 -12.01 7.01 -4.03
N THR A 126 -12.08 8.20 -4.61
CA THR A 126 -11.22 8.62 -5.72
C THR A 126 -10.50 9.90 -5.36
N PHE A 127 -9.21 9.98 -5.66
CA PHE A 127 -8.35 11.12 -5.34
C PHE A 127 -7.37 11.40 -6.48
N PRO A 128 -6.73 12.58 -6.51
CA PRO A 128 -5.58 12.84 -7.37
C PRO A 128 -4.38 11.96 -6.97
N VAL A 129 -3.66 11.43 -7.95
CA VAL A 129 -2.45 10.59 -7.73
C VAL A 129 -1.38 11.35 -6.96
N GLU A 130 -1.25 12.66 -7.20
CA GLU A 130 -0.24 13.52 -6.56
C GLU A 130 -0.48 13.71 -5.06
N ALA A 131 -1.66 13.31 -4.56
CA ALA A 131 -1.94 13.26 -3.13
C ALA A 131 -1.23 12.11 -2.40
N PHE A 132 -0.52 11.23 -3.14
CA PHE A 132 0.20 10.07 -2.60
C PHE A 132 1.66 10.05 -3.08
N ALA A 133 2.20 11.19 -3.51
CA ALA A 133 3.62 11.31 -3.83
C ALA A 133 4.49 11.14 -2.57
N ALA A 134 5.74 10.72 -2.74
CA ALA A 134 6.67 10.57 -1.62
C ALA A 134 6.93 11.92 -0.92
N GLY A 135 7.00 11.92 0.42
CA GLY A 135 7.36 13.09 1.22
C GLY A 135 6.23 14.09 1.49
N GLN A 136 4.97 13.70 1.27
CA GLN A 136 3.78 14.51 1.52
C GLN A 136 3.25 14.35 2.96
#